data_AF-A0A5N6S748-F1
#
_entry.id   AF-A0A5N6S748-F1
#
_cell.length_a   1.000
_cell.length_b   1.000
_cell.length_c   1.000
_cell.angle_alpha   90.00
_cell.angle_beta   90.00
_cell.angle_gamma   90.00
#
_symmetry.space_group_name_H-M   'P 1'
#
loop_
_entity.id
_entity.type
_entity.pdbx_description
1 polymer ?
#
loop_
_entity_poly.entity_id
_entity_poly.type
_entity_poly.pdbx_seq_one_letter_code
_entity_poly.pdbx_strand_id
1 'polypeptide(L)'
;MNYTTQQVRTDAAKRLDDAIKESGMRIDAIVNKSGMPASTLNSKRRGFSPINFDDVALLAPIIGCSIVKLLPPQFAQAVAA
;
A
#
# COMPACT_ATOMS: atom_id res chain seq x y z
N MET A 1 5.15 12.88 -17.55
CA MET A 1 5.92 13.31 -16.35
C MET A 1 6.87 12.18 -15.98
N ASN A 2 8.18 12.43 -15.94
CA ASN A 2 9.13 11.46 -15.40
C ASN A 2 9.08 11.55 -13.88
N TYR A 3 8.43 10.59 -13.23
CA TYR A 3 8.41 10.51 -11.78
C TYR A 3 9.81 10.14 -11.27
N THR A 4 10.30 10.86 -10.27
CA THR A 4 11.47 10.41 -9.52
C THR A 4 11.09 9.21 -8.65
N THR A 5 12.05 8.35 -8.33
CA THR A 5 11.85 7.22 -7.41
C THR A 5 11.23 7.66 -6.08
N GLN A 6 11.56 8.86 -5.60
CA GLN A 6 11.00 9.41 -4.38
C GLN A 6 9.51 9.77 -4.54
N GLN A 7 9.11 10.36 -5.66
CA GLN A 7 7.71 10.69 -5.92
C GLN A 7 6.85 9.43 -6.04
N VAL A 8 7.35 8.37 -6.70
CA VAL A 8 6.65 7.08 -6.77
C VAL A 8 6.46 6.48 -5.37
N ARG A 9 7.50 6.56 -4.52
CA ARG A 9 7.43 6.05 -3.15
C ARG A 9 6.42 6.82 -2.30
N THR A 10 6.42 8.14 -2.40
CA THR A 10 5.44 8.98 -1.69
C THR A 10 4.01 8.71 -2.16
N ASP A 11 3.79 8.52 -3.46
CA ASP A 11 2.47 8.18 -4.00
C ASP A 11 2.00 6.81 -3.51
N ALA A 12 2.85 5.78 -3.56
CA ALA A 12 2.52 4.45 -3.05
C ALA A 12 2.21 4.47 -1.54
N ALA A 13 2.99 5.21 -0.75
CA ALA A 13 2.77 5.39 0.67
C ALA A 13 1.42 6.06 0.97
N LYS A 14 1.10 7.12 0.22
CA LYS A 14 -0.19 7.82 0.30
C LYS A 14 -1.36 6.89 -0.03
N ARG A 15 -1.28 6.12 -1.13
CA ARG A 15 -2.31 5.13 -1.50
C ARG A 15 -2.55 4.11 -0.41
N LEU A 16 -1.47 3.58 0.19
CA LEU A 16 -1.58 2.63 1.29
C LEU A 16 -2.24 3.26 2.51
N ASP A 17 -1.84 4.47 2.89
CA ASP A 17 -2.42 5.16 4.05
C ASP A 17 -3.90 5.49 3.85
N ASP A 18 -4.26 5.95 2.65
CA ASP A 18 -5.65 6.25 2.27
C ASP A 18 -6.48 4.95 2.24
N ALA A 19 -5.96 3.85 1.67
CA ALA A 19 -6.65 2.54 1.69
C ALA A 19 -6.87 1.99 3.11
N ILE A 20 -5.90 2.15 4.00
CA ILE A 20 -6.03 1.75 5.40
C ILE A 20 -7.13 2.57 6.09
N LYS A 21 -7.13 3.90 5.89
CA LYS A 21 -8.17 4.77 6.46
C LYS A 21 -9.57 4.39 5.98
N GLU A 22 -9.71 4.15 4.68
CA GLU A 22 -10.98 3.76 4.06
C GLU A 22 -11.47 2.38 4.50
N SER A 23 -10.56 1.46 4.83
CA SER A 23 -10.93 0.13 5.36
C SER A 23 -11.58 0.18 6.75
N GLY A 24 -11.42 1.28 7.49
CA GLY A 24 -11.85 1.41 8.89
C GLY A 24 -11.08 0.52 9.87
N MET A 25 -10.06 -0.22 9.41
CA MET A 25 -9.29 -1.11 10.26
C MET A 25 -8.28 -0.36 11.13
N ARG A 26 -8.16 -0.79 12.39
CA ARG A 26 -7.12 -0.32 13.29
C ARG A 26 -5.76 -0.89 12.85
N ILE A 27 -4.70 -0.10 13.04
CA ILE A 27 -3.33 -0.50 12.71
C ILE A 27 -2.93 -1.81 13.42
N ASP A 28 -3.28 -1.95 14.71
CA ASP A 28 -2.97 -3.17 15.47
C ASP A 28 -3.62 -4.41 14.87
N ALA A 29 -4.84 -4.28 14.33
CA ALA A 29 -5.53 -5.39 13.67
C ALA A 29 -4.83 -5.80 12.36
N ILE A 30 -4.33 -4.82 11.60
CA ILE A 30 -3.57 -5.07 10.36
C ILE A 30 -2.22 -5.73 10.70
N VAL A 31 -1.51 -5.22 11.70
CA VAL A 31 -0.24 -5.79 12.20
C VAL A 31 -0.43 -7.24 12.63
N ASN A 32 -1.46 -7.53 13.42
CA ASN A 32 -1.75 -8.89 13.89
C ASN A 32 -2.10 -9.85 12.75
N LYS A 33 -2.89 -9.40 11.77
CA LYS A 33 -3.28 -10.25 10.62
C LYS A 33 -2.14 -10.45 9.61
N SER A 34 -1.28 -9.45 9.43
CA SER A 34 -0.19 -9.50 8.45
C SER A 34 1.08 -10.15 8.99
N GLY A 35 1.24 -10.21 10.32
CA GLY A 35 2.52 -10.53 10.95
C GLY A 35 3.60 -9.47 10.74
N MET A 36 3.27 -8.34 10.08
CA MET A 36 4.20 -7.26 9.81
C MET A 36 4.37 -6.39 11.06
N PRO A 37 5.60 -6.12 11.53
CA PRO A 37 5.83 -5.22 12.65
C PRO A 37 5.21 -3.84 12.43
N ALA A 38 4.64 -3.26 13.48
CA ALA A 38 4.02 -1.94 13.43
C ALA A 38 4.98 -0.84 12.93
N SER A 39 6.27 -0.93 13.29
CA SER A 39 7.32 -0.03 12.79
C SER A 39 7.49 -0.14 11.27
N THR A 40 7.50 -1.36 10.73
CA THR A 40 7.60 -1.62 9.28
C THR A 40 6.38 -1.08 8.54
N LEU A 41 5.18 -1.36 9.04
CA LEU A 41 3.94 -0.85 8.44
C LEU A 41 3.91 0.69 8.45
N ASN A 42 4.27 1.31 9.57
CA ASN A 42 4.33 2.78 9.67
C ASN A 42 5.42 3.39 8.78
N SER A 43 6.57 2.74 8.64
CA SER A 43 7.63 3.17 7.73
C SER A 43 7.16 3.17 6.27
N LYS A 44 6.42 2.14 5.85
CA LYS A 44 5.83 2.04 4.51
C LYS A 44 4.73 3.09 4.29
N ARG A 45 3.81 3.26 5.23
CA ARG A 45 2.75 4.29 5.19
C ARG A 45 3.29 5.72 5.09
N ARG A 46 4.47 5.97 5.65
CA ARG A 46 5.14 7.29 5.59
C ARG A 46 6.12 7.44 4.42
N GLY A 47 6.31 6.39 3.63
CA GLY A 47 7.23 6.39 2.48
C GLY A 47 8.71 6.38 2.86
N PHE A 48 9.06 5.99 4.09
CA PHE A 48 10.46 5.80 4.49
C PHE A 48 10.99 4.46 3.99
N SER A 49 10.15 3.43 3.96
CA SER A 49 10.46 2.13 3.36
C SER A 49 9.71 1.93 2.04
N PRO A 50 10.31 1.25 1.06
CA PRO A 50 9.60 0.87 -0.16
C PRO A 50 8.45 -0.10 0.13
N ILE A 51 7.43 -0.02 -0.72
CA ILE A 51 6.30 -0.96 -0.79
C ILE A 51 6.56 -1.84 -2.00
N ASN A 52 6.74 -3.13 -1.77
CA ASN A 52 6.98 -4.15 -2.79
C ASN A 52 5.67 -4.88 -3.12
N PHE A 53 5.69 -5.71 -4.17
CA PHE A 53 4.51 -6.50 -4.55
C PHE A 53 4.06 -7.47 -3.46
N ASP A 54 4.99 -8.06 -2.71
CA ASP A 54 4.64 -8.94 -1.58
C ASP A 54 3.85 -8.20 -0.50
N ASP A 55 4.18 -6.93 -0.24
CA ASP A 55 3.41 -6.10 0.69
C ASP A 55 2.01 -5.83 0.17
N VAL A 56 1.87 -5.57 -1.12
CA VAL A 56 0.56 -5.33 -1.77
C VAL A 56 -0.29 -6.60 -1.71
N ALA A 57 0.28 -7.75 -2.06
CA ALA A 57 -0.39 -9.04 -2.03
C ALA A 57 -0.82 -9.44 -0.61
N LEU A 58 -0.01 -9.09 0.40
CA LEU A 58 -0.33 -9.34 1.81
C LEU A 58 -1.39 -8.38 2.34
N LEU A 59 -1.23 -7.07 2.11
CA LEU A 59 -2.03 -6.04 2.78
C LEU A 59 -3.40 -5.84 2.12
N ALA A 60 -3.51 -5.90 0.79
CA ALA A 60 -4.76 -5.69 0.06
C ALA A 60 -5.93 -6.58 0.55
N PRO A 61 -5.78 -7.92 0.69
CA PRO A 61 -6.86 -8.75 1.21
C PRO A 61 -7.17 -8.49 2.68
N ILE A 62 -6.16 -8.12 3.48
CA ILE A 62 -6.34 -7.81 4.91
C ILE A 62 -7.19 -6.57 5.09
N ILE A 63 -6.94 -5.51 4.32
CA ILE A 63 -7.66 -4.23 4.37
C ILE A 63 -8.92 -4.21 3.50
N GLY A 64 -9.22 -5.31 2.80
CA GLY A 64 -10.43 -5.46 2.00
C GLY A 64 -10.46 -4.59 0.74
N CYS A 65 -9.31 -4.34 0.10
CA CYS A 65 -9.25 -3.58 -1.15
C CYS A 65 -8.68 -4.40 -2.31
N SER A 66 -8.95 -3.96 -3.55
CA SER A 66 -8.27 -4.51 -4.72
C SER A 66 -6.78 -4.19 -4.69
N ILE A 67 -5.94 -5.12 -5.13
CA ILE A 67 -4.49 -4.91 -5.29
C ILE A 67 -4.18 -3.68 -6.15
N VAL A 68 -5.01 -3.41 -7.16
CA VAL A 68 -4.83 -2.30 -8.11
C VAL A 68 -4.90 -0.94 -7.40
N LYS A 69 -5.62 -0.86 -6.28
CA LYS A 69 -5.73 0.36 -5.47
C LYS A 69 -4.40 0.76 -4.84
N LEU A 70 -3.56 -0.22 -4.52
CA LEU A 70 -2.24 0.00 -3.94
C LEU A 70 -1.14 0.17 -4.99
N LEU A 71 -1.44 -0.08 -6.26
CA LEU A 71 -0.50 0.07 -7.36
C LEU A 71 -0.57 1.48 -7.96
N PRO A 72 0.54 1.95 -8.57
CA PRO A 72 0.53 3.16 -9.38
C PRO A 72 -0.46 3.07 -10.56
N PRO A 73 -1.06 4.20 -11.01
CA PRO A 73 -2.11 4.22 -12.04
C PRO A 73 -1.73 3.54 -13.36
N GLN A 74 -0.45 3.57 -13.73
CA GLN A 74 0.04 2.92 -14.96
C GLN A 74 -0.16 1.40 -14.96
N PHE A 75 -0.29 0.76 -13.79
CA PHE A 75 -0.59 -0.67 -13.68
C PHE A 75 -2.10 -0.97 -13.65
N ALA A 76 -2.94 0.05 -13.46
CA ALA A 76 -4.39 -0.12 -13.41
C ALA A 76 -5.03 -0.29 -14.81
N GLN A 77 -4.36 0.17 -15.88
CA GLN A 77 -4.87 0.11 -17.26
C GLN A 77 -4.74 -1.28 -17.91
N ALA A 78 -4.09 -2.25 -17.28
CA ALA A 78 -3.86 -3.57 -17.87
C ALA A 78 -5.09 -4.51 -17.83
N VAL A 79 -6.22 -4.11 -17.23
CA VAL A 79 -7.44 -4.93 -17.10
C VAL A 79 -8.58 -4.37 -17.98
N ALA A 80 -8.23 -3.99 -19.21
CA ALA A 80 -9.18 -3.62 -20.26
C ALA A 80 -8.66 -4.08 -21.62
N ALA A 81 -8.34 -5.38 -21.71
CA ALA A 81 -8.07 -6.09 -22.97
C ALA A 81 -8.81 -7.42 -22.95
#